data_AF-A0A6H0ZZS1-F1
#
_entry.id   AF-A0A6H0ZZS1-F1
#
_cell.length_a   1.000
_cell.length_b   1.000
_cell.length_c   1.000
_cell.angle_alpha   90.00
_cell.angle_beta   90.00
_cell.angle_gamma   90.00
#
_symmetry.space_group_name_H-M   'P 1'
#
loop_
_entity.id
_entity.type
_entity.pdbx_description
1 polymer ?
#
loop_
_entity_poly.entity_id
_entity_poly.type
_entity_poly.pdbx_seq_one_letter_code
_entity_poly.pdbx_strand_id
1 'polypeptide(L)'
;MTDGDDTGTGSTPGPDDVGSVSEEAAKLLGAFSGWARSQGHDLGNGLGDLAAGAQRAAHDVNEHLATGASECTMCPICRTVHVVRELSPEVKQHLATASASLMQAAAALMATAVPDETRKPSSDDVEHIDLDNDWPED
;
A
#
# COMPACT_ATOMS: atom_id res chain seq x y z
N MET A 1 -9.28 -42.36 -41.31
CA MET A 1 -8.71 -42.24 -39.96
C MET A 1 -9.04 -40.84 -39.50
N THR A 2 -10.01 -40.73 -38.59
CA THR A 2 -10.20 -39.60 -37.66
C THR A 2 -8.89 -39.42 -36.86
N ASP A 3 -8.53 -38.29 -36.25
CA ASP A 3 -9.22 -37.30 -35.41
C ASP A 3 -8.45 -35.96 -35.57
N GLY A 4 -9.00 -34.75 -35.47
CA GLY A 4 -9.80 -34.24 -34.36
C GLY A 4 -8.87 -33.77 -33.24
N ASP A 5 -8.47 -32.49 -33.23
CA ASP A 5 -8.19 -31.77 -31.98
C ASP A 5 -8.51 -30.28 -32.15
N ASP A 6 -9.73 -29.98 -31.77
CA ASP A 6 -10.29 -28.65 -31.52
C ASP A 6 -9.83 -28.19 -30.12
N THR A 7 -9.53 -26.90 -30.02
CA THR A 7 -9.82 -26.01 -28.85
C THR A 7 -9.01 -26.08 -27.55
N GLY A 8 -8.63 -24.85 -27.13
CA GLY A 8 -8.64 -24.39 -25.72
C GLY A 8 -7.26 -24.33 -25.07
N THR A 9 -6.78 -23.21 -24.52
CA THR A 9 -7.47 -22.07 -23.91
C THR A 9 -6.50 -20.88 -23.83
N GLY A 10 -6.83 -19.80 -24.54
CA GLY A 10 -6.39 -18.47 -24.12
C GLY A 10 -7.20 -18.09 -22.89
N SER A 11 -6.57 -18.08 -21.72
CA SER A 11 -7.20 -17.61 -20.49
C SER A 11 -7.43 -16.11 -20.60
N THR A 12 -8.63 -15.72 -21.00
CA THR A 12 -9.12 -14.35 -20.83
C THR A 12 -9.41 -14.19 -19.34
N PRO A 13 -8.75 -13.27 -18.60
CA PRO A 13 -9.00 -13.10 -17.17
C PRO A 13 -10.47 -12.68 -16.99
N GLY A 14 -11.25 -13.53 -16.33
CA GLY A 14 -12.63 -13.23 -15.99
C GLY A 14 -12.70 -12.16 -14.89
N PRO A 15 -13.77 -11.35 -14.83
CA PRO A 15 -13.92 -10.25 -13.86
C PRO A 15 -14.03 -10.66 -12.37
N ASP A 16 -13.83 -11.93 -12.03
CA ASP A 16 -13.98 -12.49 -10.68
C ASP A 16 -12.78 -13.35 -10.22
N ASP A 17 -11.60 -13.21 -10.84
CA ASP A 17 -10.42 -14.00 -10.47
C ASP A 17 -9.64 -13.36 -9.31
N VAL A 18 -10.34 -13.17 -8.19
CA VAL A 18 -9.71 -12.83 -6.90
C VAL A 18 -9.45 -14.13 -6.15
N GLY A 19 -8.18 -14.37 -5.79
CA GLY A 19 -7.78 -15.57 -5.07
C GLY A 19 -8.33 -15.63 -3.64
N SER A 20 -7.92 -16.63 -2.87
CA SER A 20 -8.28 -16.69 -1.44
C SER A 20 -7.79 -15.43 -0.71
N VAL A 21 -8.51 -14.98 0.32
CA VAL A 21 -8.13 -13.79 1.11
C VAL A 21 -6.70 -13.91 1.65
N SER A 22 -6.28 -15.12 2.03
CA SER A 22 -4.90 -15.39 2.48
C SER A 22 -3.86 -15.20 1.37
N GLU A 23 -4.18 -15.63 0.15
CA GLU A 23 -3.32 -15.47 -1.03
C GLU A 23 -3.13 -13.98 -1.35
N GLU A 24 -4.23 -13.22 -1.41
CA GLU A 24 -4.19 -11.78 -1.69
C GLU A 24 -3.54 -10.98 -0.54
N ALA A 25 -3.75 -11.40 0.71
CA ALA A 25 -3.04 -10.81 1.84
C ALA A 25 -1.53 -11.07 1.77
N ALA A 26 -1.10 -12.26 1.34
CA ALA A 26 0.30 -12.58 1.13
C ALA A 26 0.92 -11.73 0.01
N LYS A 27 0.19 -11.53 -1.10
CA LYS A 27 0.59 -10.63 -2.19
C LYS A 27 0.73 -9.19 -1.72
N LEU A 28 -0.24 -8.67 -0.95
CA LEU A 28 -0.20 -7.33 -0.38
C LEU A 28 0.99 -7.15 0.58
N LEU A 29 1.23 -8.12 1.46
CA LEU A 29 2.39 -8.12 2.36
C LEU A 29 3.71 -8.17 1.58
N GLY A 30 3.75 -8.94 0.50
CA GLY A 30 4.88 -8.98 -0.42
C GLY A 30 5.17 -7.59 -1.01
N ALA A 31 4.16 -6.94 -1.59
CA ALA A 31 4.29 -5.59 -2.14
C ALA A 31 4.73 -4.56 -1.08
N PHE A 32 4.13 -4.62 0.11
CA PHE A 32 4.49 -3.72 1.22
C PHE A 32 5.93 -3.94 1.72
N SER A 33 6.40 -5.19 1.76
CA SER A 33 7.78 -5.51 2.16
C SER A 33 8.82 -4.99 1.16
N GLY A 34 8.51 -5.02 -0.14
CA GLY A 34 9.33 -4.44 -1.19
C GLY A 34 9.46 -2.92 -1.04
N TRP A 35 8.34 -2.23 -0.82
CA TRP A 35 8.31 -0.79 -0.55
C TRP A 35 9.01 -0.42 0.77
N ALA A 36 8.83 -1.20 1.83
CA ALA A 36 9.51 -0.95 3.10
C ALA A 36 11.04 -1.06 2.95
N ARG A 37 11.52 -1.99 2.10
CA ARG A 37 12.95 -2.13 1.82
C ARG A 37 13.51 -0.97 1.00
N SER A 38 12.72 -0.36 0.10
CA SER A 38 13.14 0.84 -0.63
C SER A 38 13.16 2.10 0.25
N GLN A 39 12.21 2.24 1.19
CA GLN A 39 12.14 3.39 2.10
C GLN A 39 13.07 3.30 3.31
N GLY A 40 13.52 2.09 3.68
CA GLY A 40 14.37 1.85 4.85
C GLY A 40 15.74 2.54 4.80
N HIS A 41 16.19 2.97 3.62
CA HIS A 41 17.48 3.63 3.43
C HIS A 41 17.48 5.12 3.83
N ASP A 42 16.30 5.74 3.96
CA ASP A 42 16.14 7.18 4.31
C ASP A 42 15.81 7.44 5.80
N LEU A 43 15.51 6.38 6.58
CA LEU A 43 15.07 6.52 7.97
C LEU A 43 16.20 6.78 8.98
N GLY A 44 17.46 6.83 8.54
CA GLY A 44 18.64 6.93 9.39
C GLY A 44 18.83 8.26 10.14
N ASN A 45 18.16 9.36 9.75
CA ASN A 45 18.56 10.70 10.23
C ASN A 45 17.44 11.70 10.61
N GLY A 46 16.19 11.27 10.82
CA GLY A 46 15.08 12.26 10.81
C GLY A 46 13.82 11.98 11.64
N LEU A 47 13.86 11.20 12.73
CA LEU A 47 12.63 10.79 13.44
C LEU A 47 11.75 11.97 13.93
N GLY A 48 12.36 13.09 14.34
CA GLY A 48 11.62 14.28 14.79
C GLY A 48 11.00 15.09 13.64
N ASP A 49 11.68 15.17 12.50
CA ASP A 49 11.18 15.85 11.31
C ASP A 49 10.10 15.02 10.59
N LEU A 50 10.26 13.70 10.59
CA LEU A 50 9.23 12.75 10.17
C LEU A 50 7.97 12.87 11.02
N ALA A 51 8.09 12.97 12.34
CA ALA A 51 6.93 13.16 13.20
C ALA A 51 6.22 14.49 12.88
N ALA A 52 6.95 15.59 12.74
CA ALA A 52 6.37 16.89 12.39
C ALA A 52 5.76 16.91 10.98
N GLY A 53 6.42 16.28 10.01
CA GLY A 53 5.93 16.12 8.64
C GLY A 53 4.68 15.26 8.57
N ALA A 54 4.64 14.14 9.31
CA ALA A 54 3.48 13.28 9.41
C ALA A 54 2.28 13.99 10.04
N GLN A 55 2.48 14.84 11.07
CA GLN A 55 1.39 15.63 11.64
C GLN A 55 0.81 16.64 10.64
N ARG A 56 1.65 17.33 9.85
CA ARG A 56 1.17 18.26 8.82
C ARG A 56 0.45 17.55 7.69
N ALA A 57 1.03 16.46 7.19
CA ALA A 57 0.40 15.63 6.17
C ALA A 57 -0.95 15.13 6.68
N ALA A 58 -1.02 14.57 7.89
CA ALA A 58 -2.26 14.09 8.50
C ALA A 58 -3.34 15.19 8.61
N HIS A 59 -2.95 16.41 8.96
CA HIS A 59 -3.87 17.54 9.01
C HIS A 59 -4.43 17.91 7.63
N ASP A 60 -3.56 17.95 6.61
CA ASP A 60 -3.93 18.26 5.22
C ASP A 60 -4.89 17.21 4.65
N VAL A 61 -4.59 15.92 4.80
CA VAL A 61 -5.52 14.86 4.37
C VAL A 61 -6.83 14.92 5.15
N ASN A 62 -6.80 15.30 6.43
CA ASN A 62 -8.03 15.39 7.22
C ASN A 62 -8.97 16.51 6.73
N GLU A 63 -8.47 17.60 6.17
CA GLU A 63 -9.31 18.63 5.54
C GLU A 63 -10.00 18.14 4.26
N HIS A 64 -9.37 17.24 3.52
CA HIS A 64 -9.87 16.76 2.24
C HIS A 64 -10.59 15.40 2.30
N LEU A 65 -10.48 14.65 3.41
CA LEU A 65 -11.10 13.33 3.58
C LEU A 65 -12.43 13.38 4.32
N ALA A 66 -13.39 12.61 3.81
CA ALA A 66 -14.72 12.41 4.39
C ALA A 66 -15.45 13.75 4.66
N THR A 67 -15.46 14.63 3.64
CA THR A 67 -16.14 15.93 3.62
C THR A 67 -17.68 15.81 3.57
N GLY A 68 -18.19 14.58 3.44
CA GLY A 68 -19.63 14.29 3.34
C GLY A 68 -20.19 14.34 1.92
N ALA A 69 -19.34 14.53 0.92
CA ALA A 69 -19.72 14.52 -0.48
C ALA A 69 -20.09 13.10 -0.98
N SER A 70 -20.86 13.00 -2.08
CA SER A 70 -21.42 11.73 -2.56
C SER A 70 -20.35 10.69 -2.90
N GLU A 71 -19.19 11.13 -3.37
CA GLU A 71 -18.02 10.31 -3.64
C GLU A 71 -17.44 9.63 -2.39
N CYS A 72 -17.68 10.20 -1.19
CA CYS A 72 -17.22 9.60 0.07
C CYS A 72 -18.01 8.34 0.46
N THR A 73 -19.17 8.08 -0.16
CA THR A 73 -20.00 6.90 0.15
C THR A 73 -19.46 5.60 -0.45
N MET A 74 -18.65 5.72 -1.51
CA MET A 74 -18.09 4.59 -2.26
C MET A 74 -16.59 4.40 -2.03
N CYS A 75 -15.88 5.43 -1.56
CA CYS A 75 -14.44 5.34 -1.29
C CYS A 75 -14.16 4.50 -0.02
N PRO A 76 -13.37 3.40 -0.09
CA PRO A 76 -13.09 2.54 1.06
C PRO A 76 -12.33 3.27 2.19
N ILE A 77 -11.45 4.20 1.83
CA ILE A 77 -10.72 5.03 2.80
C ILE A 77 -11.68 5.95 3.56
N CYS A 78 -12.59 6.63 2.85
CA CYS A 78 -13.58 7.50 3.49
C CYS A 78 -14.51 6.73 4.42
N ARG A 79 -14.91 5.51 4.05
CA ARG A 79 -15.73 4.64 4.91
C ARG A 79 -14.99 4.26 6.19
N THR A 80 -13.72 3.90 6.11
CA THR A 80 -12.90 3.60 7.30
C THR A 80 -12.73 4.82 8.20
N VAL A 81 -12.42 5.99 7.64
CA VAL A 81 -12.30 7.25 8.39
C VAL A 81 -13.62 7.60 9.10
N HIS A 82 -14.75 7.40 8.44
CA HIS A 82 -16.07 7.62 9.02
C HIS A 82 -16.31 6.73 10.24
N VAL A 83 -16.04 5.42 10.14
CA VAL A 83 -16.15 4.48 11.27
C VAL A 83 -15.26 4.91 12.43
N VAL A 84 -14.00 5.28 12.17
CA VAL A 84 -13.07 5.75 13.22
C VAL A 84 -13.58 7.04 13.87
N ARG A 85 -14.17 7.96 13.11
CA ARG A 85 -14.74 9.22 13.64
C ARG A 85 -15.94 8.95 14.56
N GLU A 86 -16.77 7.96 14.26
CA GLU A 86 -17.94 7.57 15.06
C GLU A 86 -17.58 6.85 16.38
N LEU A 87 -16.36 6.32 16.53
CA LEU A 87 -15.93 5.69 17.79
C LEU A 87 -15.96 6.68 18.97
N SER A 88 -16.30 6.19 20.16
CA SER A 88 -16.22 6.97 21.39
C SER A 88 -14.77 7.36 21.71
N PRO A 89 -14.53 8.49 22.41
CA PRO A 89 -13.18 8.93 22.75
C PRO A 89 -12.42 7.90 23.61
N GLU A 90 -13.11 7.15 24.45
CA GLU A 90 -12.52 6.07 25.27
C GLU A 90 -12.00 4.94 24.37
N VAL A 91 -12.79 4.51 23.38
CA VAL A 91 -12.39 3.45 22.44
C VAL A 91 -11.21 3.90 21.58
N LYS A 92 -11.21 5.17 21.14
CA LYS A 92 -10.07 5.77 20.42
C LYS A 92 -8.78 5.73 21.24
N GLN A 93 -8.84 6.04 22.53
CA GLN A 93 -7.66 5.98 23.41
C GLN A 93 -7.10 4.56 23.57
N HIS A 94 -7.99 3.57 23.75
CA HIS A 94 -7.58 2.18 23.82
C HIS A 94 -6.97 1.68 22.51
N LEU A 95 -7.58 2.03 21.37
CA LEU A 95 -7.07 1.70 20.05
C LEU A 95 -5.71 2.35 19.80
N ALA A 96 -5.56 3.64 20.13
CA ALA A 96 -4.29 4.35 19.99
C ALA A 96 -3.18 3.67 20.79
N THR A 97 -3.47 3.29 22.05
CA THR A 97 -2.50 2.59 22.90
C THR A 97 -2.12 1.23 22.31
N ALA A 98 -3.10 0.43 21.89
CA ALA A 98 -2.87 -0.87 21.25
C ALA A 98 -2.05 -0.74 19.96
N SER A 99 -2.37 0.26 19.13
CA SER A 99 -1.66 0.53 17.87
C SER A 99 -0.21 0.96 18.12
N ALA A 100 0.06 1.74 19.16
CA ALA A 100 1.42 2.10 19.54
C ALA A 100 2.25 0.86 19.94
N SER A 101 1.69 -0.02 20.77
CA SER A 101 2.35 -1.29 21.13
C SER A 101 2.58 -2.20 19.93
N LEU A 102 1.64 -2.26 18.99
CA LEU A 102 1.80 -3.01 17.74
C LEU A 102 2.93 -2.44 16.87
N MET A 103 2.98 -1.12 16.69
CA MET A 103 4.04 -0.45 15.92
C MET A 103 5.41 -0.64 16.55
N GLN A 104 5.50 -0.60 17.88
CA GLN A 104 6.73 -0.90 18.60
C GLN A 104 7.20 -2.35 18.39
N ALA A 105 6.28 -3.31 18.42
CA ALA A 105 6.59 -4.71 18.13
C ALA A 105 7.04 -4.90 16.67
N ALA A 106 6.36 -4.26 15.72
CA ALA A 106 6.74 -4.29 14.32
C ALA A 106 8.14 -3.69 14.09
N ALA A 107 8.43 -2.55 14.73
CA ALA A 107 9.75 -1.92 14.67
C ALA A 107 10.85 -2.84 15.23
N ALA A 108 10.58 -3.53 16.34
CA ALA A 108 11.51 -4.50 16.91
C ALA A 108 11.78 -5.67 15.94
N LEU A 109 10.76 -6.21 15.29
CA LEU A 109 10.92 -7.28 14.28
C LEU A 109 11.75 -6.81 13.08
N MET A 110 11.47 -5.60 12.56
CA MET A 110 12.23 -5.02 11.45
C MET A 110 13.70 -4.77 11.82
N ALA A 111 13.98 -4.32 13.04
CA ALA A 111 15.35 -4.14 13.53
C ALA A 111 16.15 -5.44 13.57
N THR A 112 15.50 -6.59 13.80
CA THR A 112 16.15 -7.91 13.76
C THR A 112 16.36 -8.46 12.36
N ALA A 113 15.73 -7.88 11.33
CA ALA A 113 15.69 -8.39 9.96
C ALA A 113 16.65 -7.67 8.99
N VAL A 114 17.58 -6.85 9.48
CA VAL A 114 18.61 -6.18 8.65
C VAL A 114 19.90 -7.02 8.62
N PRO A 115 20.12 -7.87 7.59
CA PRO A 115 21.42 -8.46 7.34
C PRO A 115 22.41 -7.41 6.79
N ASP A 116 23.69 -7.61 7.11
CA ASP A 116 24.84 -6.80 6.66
C ASP A 116 25.14 -7.07 5.18
N GLU A 117 24.61 -6.23 4.28
CA GLU A 117 24.74 -6.42 2.83
C GLU A 117 26.01 -5.76 2.27
N THR A 118 27.14 -6.44 2.47
CA THR A 118 28.31 -6.26 1.59
C THR A 118 28.08 -7.06 0.29
N ARG A 119 27.41 -6.49 -0.73
CA ARG A 119 27.76 -6.57 -2.19
C ARG A 119 26.58 -6.36 -3.18
N LYS A 120 26.83 -5.37 -4.05
CA LYS A 120 26.48 -5.19 -5.48
C LYS A 120 25.10 -4.61 -5.88
N PRO A 121 25.07 -3.67 -6.85
CA PRO A 121 23.86 -3.04 -7.34
C PRO A 121 23.23 -3.88 -8.47
N SER A 122 21.91 -4.12 -8.39
CA SER A 122 21.12 -4.50 -9.54
C SER A 122 20.26 -3.31 -9.94
N SER A 123 20.54 -2.81 -11.13
CA SER A 123 19.87 -1.75 -11.86
C SER A 123 18.40 -2.08 -12.11
N ASP A 124 17.56 -1.05 -12.00
CA ASP A 124 16.32 -0.77 -12.74
C ASP A 124 15.72 -1.89 -13.60
N ASP A 125 14.55 -2.38 -13.18
CA ASP A 125 13.63 -3.15 -14.02
C ASP A 125 12.20 -2.65 -13.79
N VAL A 126 11.95 -1.40 -14.20
CA VAL A 126 10.59 -0.91 -14.48
C VAL A 126 10.61 -0.28 -15.86
N GLU A 127 9.69 -0.71 -16.72
CA GLU A 127 9.56 -0.15 -18.06
C GLU A 127 9.04 1.29 -17.98
N HIS A 128 9.89 2.24 -18.35
CA HIS A 128 9.51 3.63 -18.55
C HIS A 128 8.79 3.76 -19.90
N ILE A 129 7.49 4.05 -19.86
CA ILE A 129 6.71 4.42 -21.04
C ILE A 129 6.91 5.92 -21.27
N ASP A 130 7.69 6.28 -22.28
CA ASP A 130 7.83 7.67 -22.73
C ASP A 130 6.51 8.14 -23.33
N LEU A 131 5.85 9.10 -22.67
CA LEU A 131 4.58 9.69 -23.11
C LEU A 131 4.77 10.95 -23.98
N ASP A 132 5.97 11.16 -24.51
CA ASP A 132 6.29 12.37 -25.27
C ASP A 132 6.05 12.18 -26.78
N ASN A 133 4.88 12.71 -27.19
CA ASN A 133 4.69 13.50 -28.42
C ASN A 133 4.71 12.79 -29.79
N ASP A 134 3.63 12.06 -30.10
CA ASP A 134 3.08 11.96 -31.46
C ASP A 134 1.55 11.99 -31.38
N TRP A 135 0.99 13.19 -31.14
CA TRP A 135 -0.42 13.46 -31.43
C TRP A 135 -0.45 14.11 -32.82
N PRO A 136 -1.00 13.45 -33.85
CA PRO A 136 -1.11 14.04 -35.17
C PRO A 136 -2.13 15.19 -35.11
N GLU A 137 -1.66 16.41 -35.31
CA GLU A 137 -2.52 17.56 -35.60
C GLU A 137 -2.88 17.52 -37.10
N ASP A 138 -4.16 17.42 -37.43
CA ASP A 138 -4.73 17.48 -38.80
C ASP A 138 -4.48 18.84 -39.49
#